data_AF-A0A7C1NSP6-F1
#
_entry.id   AF-A0A7C1NSP6-F1
#
_cell.length_a   1.000
_cell.length_b   1.000
_cell.length_c   1.000
_cell.angle_alpha   90.00
_cell.angle_beta   90.00
_cell.angle_gamma   90.00
#
_symmetry.space_group_name_H-M   'P 1'
#
loop_
_entity.id
_entity.type
_entity.pdbx_description
1 polymer ?
#
loop_
_entity_poly.entity_id
_entity_poly.type
_entity_poly.pdbx_seq_one_letter_code
_entity_poly.pdbx_strand_id
1 'polypeptide(L)'
;MKVEPSPKWMRERLESVGINSINNIVDITNYVMLETGQPLHVFDYDTIRDQKMLVRLSKKGEKIEILDGKNYTLAPGLLVIEDKGRLIDLAGVMGGKLSAVSNTTKNIIFQAANFDPSTILFMELIPTDSRRSRIHFGDGSTLIPSIT
;
A
#
# COMPACT_ATOMS: atom_id res chain seq x y z
N MET A 1 -7.74 -18.18 3.37
CA MET A 1 -8.07 -17.34 4.56
C MET A 1 -9.47 -16.76 4.43
N LYS A 2 -9.96 -16.03 5.44
CA LYS A 2 -11.25 -15.36 5.42
C LYS A 2 -11.07 -13.88 5.80
N VAL A 3 -11.58 -12.99 4.96
CA VAL A 3 -11.61 -11.55 5.23
C VAL A 3 -12.81 -11.25 6.10
N GLU A 4 -12.59 -10.64 7.26
CA GLU A 4 -13.63 -10.31 8.22
C GLU A 4 -13.21 -9.15 9.13
N PRO A 5 -14.13 -8.54 9.90
CA PRO A 5 -13.77 -7.48 10.82
C PRO A 5 -12.71 -7.93 11.84
N SER A 6 -11.76 -7.05 12.14
CA SER A 6 -10.71 -7.34 13.11
C SER A 6 -11.25 -7.53 14.53
N PRO A 7 -10.51 -8.27 15.40
CA PRO A 7 -10.83 -8.35 16.81
C PRO A 7 -10.97 -6.96 17.44
N LYS A 8 -11.91 -6.81 18.37
CA LYS A 8 -12.27 -5.53 18.98
C LYS A 8 -11.04 -4.74 19.48
N TRP A 9 -10.11 -5.43 20.16
CA TRP A 9 -8.91 -4.81 20.71
C TRP A 9 -7.99 -4.19 19.66
N MET A 10 -7.94 -4.76 18.45
CA MET A 10 -7.10 -4.25 17.35
C MET A 10 -7.72 -3.00 16.75
N ARG A 11 -9.05 -3.04 16.53
CA ARG A 11 -9.81 -1.89 16.03
C ARG A 11 -9.68 -0.69 16.96
N GLU A 12 -9.91 -0.91 18.25
CA GLU A 12 -9.80 0.16 19.26
C GLU A 12 -8.38 0.76 19.31
N ARG A 13 -7.33 -0.06 19.18
CA ARG A 13 -5.94 0.43 19.15
C ARG A 13 -5.66 1.27 17.90
N LEU A 14 -6.05 0.80 16.71
CA LEU A 14 -5.88 1.54 15.46
C LEU A 14 -6.66 2.86 15.48
N GLU A 15 -7.92 2.81 15.89
CA GLU A 15 -8.80 3.98 15.95
C GLU A 15 -8.30 5.01 16.97
N SER A 16 -7.71 4.57 18.10
CA SER A 16 -7.14 5.47 19.11
C SER A 16 -5.97 6.33 18.61
N VAL A 17 -5.32 5.92 17.51
CA VAL A 17 -4.25 6.68 16.85
C VAL A 17 -4.69 7.25 15.50
N GLY A 18 -6.00 7.29 15.24
CA GLY A 18 -6.58 7.92 14.04
C GLY A 18 -6.54 7.05 12.77
N ILE A 19 -6.25 5.75 12.88
CA ILE A 19 -6.35 4.81 11.76
C ILE A 19 -7.70 4.10 11.81
N ASN A 20 -8.50 4.26 10.76
CA ASN A 20 -9.77 3.54 10.66
C ASN A 20 -9.54 2.05 10.43
N SER A 21 -10.22 1.19 11.20
CA SER A 21 -10.25 -0.24 10.94
C SER A 21 -11.00 -0.55 9.63
N ILE A 22 -10.46 -1.48 8.85
CA ILE A 22 -11.01 -1.91 7.56
C ILE A 22 -11.40 -3.41 7.65
N ASN A 23 -10.42 -4.29 7.84
CA ASN A 23 -10.62 -5.73 8.03
C ASN A 23 -9.37 -6.37 8.63
N ASN A 24 -9.46 -7.63 9.04
CA ASN A 24 -8.39 -8.38 9.69
C ASN A 24 -7.05 -8.45 8.93
N ILE A 25 -7.05 -8.32 7.60
CA ILE A 25 -5.84 -8.38 6.76
C ILE A 25 -5.19 -7.00 6.63
N VAL A 26 -5.98 -5.96 6.43
CA VAL A 26 -5.48 -4.57 6.32
C VAL A 26 -5.11 -4.01 7.68
N ASP A 27 -5.85 -4.38 8.71
CA ASP A 27 -5.60 -3.89 10.05
C ASP A 27 -4.32 -4.49 10.63
N ILE A 28 -3.99 -5.76 10.31
CA ILE A 28 -2.76 -6.37 10.81
C ILE A 28 -1.51 -5.72 10.20
N THR A 29 -1.54 -5.26 8.94
CA THR A 29 -0.40 -4.51 8.37
C THR A 29 -0.22 -3.18 9.06
N ASN A 30 -1.30 -2.44 9.29
CA ASN A 30 -1.27 -1.17 10.02
C ASN A 30 -0.82 -1.36 11.48
N TYR A 31 -1.31 -2.41 12.12
CA TYR A 31 -1.00 -2.71 13.51
C TYR A 31 0.48 -3.05 13.69
N VAL A 32 1.03 -3.95 12.88
CA VAL A 32 2.46 -4.32 12.92
C VAL A 32 3.34 -3.14 12.49
N MET A 33 2.89 -2.32 11.53
CA MET A 33 3.59 -1.09 11.15
C MET A 33 3.73 -0.13 12.32
N LEU A 34 2.67 0.09 13.10
CA LEU A 34 2.73 0.94 14.29
C LEU A 34 3.64 0.38 15.38
N GLU A 35 3.67 -0.96 15.54
CA GLU A 35 4.47 -1.62 16.57
C GLU A 35 5.97 -1.66 16.23
N THR A 36 6.30 -1.82 14.94
CA THR A 36 7.68 -2.08 14.49
C THR A 36 8.30 -0.94 13.70
N GLY A 37 7.50 0.02 13.24
CA GLY A 37 7.93 1.04 12.28
C GLY A 37 8.09 0.53 10.85
N GLN A 38 7.82 -0.75 10.55
CA GLN A 38 7.96 -1.33 9.21
C GLN A 38 6.66 -1.16 8.41
N PRO A 39 6.63 -0.40 7.30
CA PRO A 39 5.49 -0.40 6.39
C PRO A 39 5.30 -1.79 5.76
N LEU A 40 4.04 -2.23 5.72
CA LEU A 40 3.63 -3.51 5.18
C LEU A 40 2.48 -3.32 4.19
N HIS A 41 2.48 -4.15 3.15
CA HIS A 41 1.44 -4.15 2.13
C HIS A 41 0.94 -5.56 1.87
N VAL A 42 -0.32 -5.67 1.42
CA VAL A 42 -0.92 -6.96 1.09
C VAL A 42 -1.55 -6.89 -0.29
N PHE A 43 -1.22 -7.87 -1.12
CA PHE A 43 -1.83 -8.05 -2.44
C PHE A 43 -2.76 -9.26 -2.42
N ASP A 44 -3.88 -9.19 -3.12
CA ASP A 44 -4.68 -10.37 -3.45
C ASP A 44 -3.91 -11.22 -4.49
N TYR A 45 -3.39 -12.36 -4.07
CA TYR A 45 -2.57 -13.24 -4.91
C TYR A 45 -3.31 -13.72 -6.17
N ASP A 46 -4.62 -13.95 -6.05
CA ASP A 46 -5.43 -14.52 -7.14
C ASP A 46 -5.66 -13.49 -8.26
N THR A 47 -5.41 -12.21 -8.00
CA THR A 47 -5.51 -11.13 -9.00
C THR A 47 -4.21 -10.91 -9.79
N ILE A 48 -3.09 -11.43 -9.28
CA ILE A 48 -1.76 -11.24 -9.86
C ILE A 48 -1.60 -12.09 -11.12
N ARG A 49 -1.42 -11.42 -12.26
CA ARG A 49 -1.24 -12.13 -13.54
C ARG A 49 0.05 -12.90 -13.58
N ASP A 50 -0.04 -14.15 -14.05
CA ASP A 50 1.06 -15.10 -14.16
C ASP A 50 1.81 -15.32 -12.83
N GLN A 51 1.21 -14.94 -11.70
CA GLN A 51 1.78 -15.00 -10.35
C GLN A 51 3.19 -14.38 -10.26
N LYS A 52 3.42 -13.33 -11.06
CA LYS A 52 4.71 -12.64 -11.16
C LYS A 52 4.51 -11.13 -11.02
N MET A 53 5.23 -10.58 -10.05
CA MET A 53 5.32 -9.14 -9.84
C MET A 53 6.72 -8.68 -10.24
N LEU A 54 6.78 -7.57 -10.98
CA LEU A 54 8.04 -6.93 -11.36
C LEU A 54 8.10 -5.55 -10.71
N VAL A 55 9.13 -5.34 -9.89
CA VAL A 55 9.47 -4.01 -9.39
C VAL A 55 10.36 -3.33 -10.41
N ARG A 56 9.96 -2.13 -10.85
CA ARG A 56 10.73 -1.34 -11.83
C ARG A 56 10.43 0.13 -11.71
N LEU A 57 11.12 0.93 -12.52
CA LEU A 57 10.77 2.33 -12.72
C LEU A 57 9.63 2.46 -13.73
N SER A 58 8.75 3.43 -13.49
CA SER A 58 7.67 3.80 -14.39
C SER A 58 8.21 4.36 -15.71
N LYS A 59 7.43 4.18 -16.77
CA LYS A 59 7.64 4.82 -18.07
C LYS A 59 6.73 6.05 -18.16
N LYS A 60 7.13 7.01 -18.99
CA LYS A 60 6.37 8.24 -19.20
C LYS A 60 4.97 7.91 -19.72
N GLY A 61 3.94 8.41 -19.05
CA GLY A 61 2.57 8.29 -19.49
C GLY A 61 1.87 6.99 -19.07
N GLU A 62 2.53 6.12 -18.30
CA GLU A 62 1.84 4.98 -17.69
C GLU A 62 0.74 5.45 -16.74
N LYS A 63 -0.32 4.65 -16.64
CA LYS A 63 -1.48 4.99 -15.81
C LYS A 63 -1.66 3.97 -14.70
N ILE A 64 -2.05 4.46 -13.54
CA ILE A 64 -2.40 3.62 -12.38
C ILE A 64 -3.67 4.16 -11.74
N GLU A 65 -4.58 3.26 -11.40
CA GLU A 65 -5.72 3.54 -10.52
C GLU A 65 -5.32 3.09 -9.11
N ILE A 66 -5.22 4.05 -8.19
CA ILE A 66 -4.89 3.77 -6.79
C ILE A 66 -6.16 3.57 -5.97
N LEU A 67 -6.01 3.16 -4.72
CA LEU A 67 -7.12 2.75 -3.86
C LEU A 67 -8.08 3.85 -3.46
N ASP A 68 -7.70 5.13 -3.62
CA ASP A 68 -8.62 6.26 -3.46
C ASP A 68 -9.59 6.43 -4.66
N GLY A 69 -9.51 5.53 -5.66
CA GLY A 69 -10.31 5.53 -6.88
C GLY A 69 -9.86 6.53 -7.93
N LYS A 70 -8.74 7.23 -7.73
CA LYS A 70 -8.21 8.19 -8.69
C LYS A 70 -7.23 7.53 -9.63
N ASN A 71 -7.22 8.06 -10.85
CA ASN A 71 -6.30 7.67 -11.90
C ASN A 71 -5.17 8.69 -12.01
N TYR A 72 -3.94 8.21 -11.97
CA TYR A 72 -2.74 9.01 -12.13
C TYR A 72 -2.03 8.66 -13.43
N THR A 73 -1.52 9.68 -14.11
CA THR A 73 -0.57 9.51 -15.21
C THR A 73 0.83 9.75 -14.66
N LEU A 74 1.69 8.75 -14.76
CA LEU A 74 2.99 8.74 -14.12
C LEU A 74 4.05 9.43 -14.99
N ALA A 75 4.86 10.25 -14.34
CA ALA A 75 6.17 10.62 -14.86
C ALA A 75 7.06 9.37 -14.95
N PRO A 76 8.08 9.33 -15.83
CA PRO A 76 9.06 8.24 -15.81
C PRO A 76 9.91 8.31 -14.54
N GLY A 77 10.42 7.16 -14.08
CA GLY A 77 11.39 7.10 -12.98
C GLY A 77 10.79 6.91 -11.58
N LEU A 78 9.49 6.63 -11.46
CA LEU A 78 8.84 6.33 -10.18
C LEU A 78 8.88 4.84 -9.91
N LEU A 79 9.12 4.44 -8.67
CA LEU A 79 9.13 3.03 -8.31
C LEU A 79 7.70 2.48 -8.35
N VAL A 80 7.48 1.46 -9.16
CA VAL A 80 6.18 0.82 -9.34
C VAL A 80 6.32 -0.69 -9.28
N ILE A 81 5.21 -1.35 -8.99
CA ILE A 81 5.08 -2.79 -9.15
C ILE A 81 4.07 -3.06 -10.25
N GLU A 82 4.45 -3.93 -11.19
CA GLU A 82 3.57 -4.37 -12.25
C GLU A 82 3.37 -5.88 -12.27
N ASP A 83 2.24 -6.30 -12.85
CA ASP A 83 2.05 -7.65 -13.36
C ASP A 83 1.74 -7.60 -14.86
N LYS A 84 2.49 -8.32 -15.70
CA LYS A 84 2.20 -8.43 -17.14
C LYS A 84 1.82 -7.09 -17.85
N GLY A 85 2.52 -5.99 -17.51
CA GLY A 85 2.26 -4.67 -18.07
C GLY A 85 1.14 -3.84 -17.41
N ARG A 86 0.47 -4.36 -16.38
CA ARG A 86 -0.48 -3.59 -15.55
C ARG A 86 0.22 -3.08 -14.31
N LEU A 87 0.10 -1.78 -14.03
CA LEU A 87 0.57 -1.23 -12.77
C LEU A 87 -0.39 -1.59 -11.65
N ILE A 88 0.13 -2.26 -10.62
CA ILE A 88 -0.65 -2.77 -9.48
C ILE A 88 -0.27 -2.08 -8.17
N ASP A 89 0.83 -1.32 -8.13
CA ASP A 89 1.27 -0.63 -6.94
C ASP A 89 2.18 0.56 -7.27
N LEU A 90 2.04 1.66 -6.52
CA LEU A 90 3.03 2.72 -6.44
C LEU A 90 3.92 2.42 -5.22
N ALA A 91 5.04 1.76 -5.47
CA ALA A 91 5.86 1.08 -4.48
C ALA A 91 6.24 1.99 -3.30
N GLY A 92 5.81 1.59 -2.09
CA GLY A 92 6.10 2.31 -0.86
C GLY A 92 5.32 3.61 -0.66
N VAL A 93 4.36 3.93 -1.54
CA VAL A 93 3.53 5.13 -1.45
C VAL A 93 2.04 4.80 -1.38
N MET A 94 1.52 4.01 -2.33
CA MET A 94 0.09 3.67 -2.34
C MET A 94 -0.20 2.40 -3.14
N GLY A 95 -1.10 1.58 -2.59
CA GLY A 95 -1.67 0.42 -3.27
C GLY A 95 -2.43 0.76 -4.55
N GLY A 96 -2.29 -0.09 -5.55
CA GLY A 96 -3.14 -0.07 -6.74
C GLY A 96 -4.42 -0.88 -6.53
N LYS A 97 -5.49 -0.46 -7.19
CA LYS A 97 -6.81 -1.10 -7.06
C LYS A 97 -6.87 -2.50 -7.68
N LEU A 98 -6.02 -2.78 -8.66
CA LEU A 98 -6.03 -4.04 -9.41
C LEU A 98 -5.61 -5.25 -8.58
N SER A 99 -4.86 -5.03 -7.49
CA SER A 99 -4.35 -6.08 -6.60
C SER A 99 -4.83 -5.92 -5.16
N ALA A 100 -5.82 -5.05 -4.95
CA ALA A 100 -6.40 -4.75 -3.65
C ALA A 100 -7.04 -5.99 -3.01
N VAL A 101 -6.92 -6.11 -1.69
CA VAL A 101 -7.63 -7.13 -0.93
C VAL A 101 -9.12 -6.79 -0.91
N SER A 102 -9.96 -7.80 -1.06
CA SER A 102 -11.42 -7.69 -1.05
C SER A 102 -12.05 -8.71 -0.11
N ASN A 103 -13.35 -8.58 0.13
CA ASN A 103 -14.09 -9.56 0.94
C ASN A 103 -14.06 -10.99 0.37
N THR A 104 -13.66 -11.16 -0.89
CA THR A 104 -13.55 -12.47 -1.55
C THR A 104 -12.14 -13.04 -1.57
N THR A 105 -11.13 -12.28 -1.13
CA THR A 105 -9.72 -12.69 -1.16
C THR A 105 -9.48 -13.93 -0.29
N LYS A 106 -8.78 -14.91 -0.84
CA LYS A 106 -8.46 -16.18 -0.16
C LYS A 106 -6.98 -16.44 0.00
N ASN A 107 -6.18 -15.89 -0.91
CA ASN A 107 -4.74 -16.03 -0.98
C ASN A 107 -4.15 -14.63 -1.05
N ILE A 108 -3.07 -14.38 -0.30
CA ILE A 108 -2.42 -13.08 -0.26
C ILE A 108 -0.93 -13.20 -0.49
N ILE A 109 -0.34 -12.12 -0.99
CA ILE A 109 1.09 -11.86 -0.90
C ILE A 109 1.28 -10.81 0.17
N PHE A 110 2.03 -11.14 1.21
CA PHE A 110 2.39 -10.20 2.26
C PHE A 110 3.76 -9.61 1.97
N GLN A 111 3.82 -8.30 1.76
CA GLN A 111 5.05 -7.60 1.39
C GLN A 111 5.61 -6.85 2.59
N ALA A 112 6.87 -7.15 2.90
CA ALA A 112 7.74 -6.39 3.78
C ALA A 112 8.99 -5.99 2.97
N ALA A 113 8.94 -4.83 2.34
CA ALA A 113 10.02 -4.33 1.50
C ALA A 113 10.76 -3.18 2.19
N ASN A 114 12.05 -3.04 1.91
CA ASN A 114 12.84 -1.88 2.30
C ASN A 114 13.24 -1.13 1.03
N PHE A 115 12.56 -0.01 0.77
CA PHE A 115 12.83 0.84 -0.39
C PHE A 115 13.84 1.92 -0.02
N ASP A 116 14.59 2.37 -1.02
CA ASP A 116 15.52 3.49 -0.84
C ASP A 116 14.76 4.76 -0.38
N PRO A 117 15.11 5.35 0.78
CA PRO A 117 14.36 6.48 1.34
C PRO A 117 14.33 7.72 0.42
N SER A 118 15.41 7.96 -0.34
CA SER A 118 15.48 9.10 -1.26
C SER A 118 14.50 8.93 -2.41
N THR A 119 14.34 7.70 -2.89
CA THR A 119 13.37 7.32 -3.91
C THR A 119 11.94 7.56 -3.42
N ILE A 120 11.60 7.10 -2.22
CA ILE A 120 10.26 7.29 -1.64
C ILE A 120 9.98 8.78 -1.40
N LEU A 121 10.91 9.52 -0.82
CA LEU A 121 10.76 10.95 -0.59
C LEU A 121 10.52 11.73 -1.90
N PHE A 122 11.25 11.39 -2.97
CA PHE A 122 11.04 11.98 -4.28
C PHE A 122 9.64 11.67 -4.84
N MET A 123 9.18 10.42 -4.68
CA MET A 123 7.85 10.01 -5.12
C MET A 123 6.73 10.71 -4.34
N GLU A 124 6.93 10.99 -3.05
CA GLU A 124 5.96 11.73 -2.22
C GLU A 124 5.75 13.19 -2.63
N LEU A 125 6.69 13.80 -3.37
CA LEU A 125 6.52 15.14 -3.91
C LEU A 125 5.50 15.18 -5.05
N ILE A 126 5.12 14.01 -5.58
CA ILE A 126 4.05 13.91 -6.57
C ILE A 126 2.73 14.16 -5.87
N PRO A 127 1.92 15.12 -6.35
CA PRO A 127 0.66 15.45 -5.72
C PRO A 127 -0.34 14.29 -5.84
N THR A 128 -0.33 13.40 -4.85
CA THR A 128 -1.47 12.55 -4.50
C THR A 128 -2.29 13.27 -3.43
N ASP A 129 -3.61 13.05 -3.41
CA ASP A 129 -4.51 13.69 -2.45
C ASP A 129 -4.46 13.00 -1.06
N SER A 130 -3.74 11.88 -0.98
CA SER A 130 -3.57 11.04 0.21
C SER A 130 -2.66 11.62 1.30
N ARG A 131 -2.16 12.86 1.16
CA ARG A 131 -1.29 13.55 2.13
C ARG A 131 -1.89 13.73 3.54
N ARG A 132 -3.17 13.36 3.75
CA ARG A 132 -3.92 13.55 5.00
C ARG A 132 -3.72 12.44 6.06
N SER A 133 -3.23 11.25 5.70
CA SER A 133 -3.04 10.14 6.64
C SER A 133 -1.56 9.85 6.83
N ARG A 134 -0.81 10.79 7.43
CA ARG A 134 0.62 10.64 7.70
C ARG A 134 0.87 10.46 9.18
N ILE A 135 1.74 9.51 9.52
CA ILE A 135 2.36 9.43 10.83
C ILE A 135 3.82 9.82 10.66
N HIS A 136 4.18 10.98 11.23
CA HIS A 136 5.55 11.46 11.24
C HIS A 136 6.23 11.01 12.54
N PHE A 137 7.33 10.28 12.42
CA PHE A 137 8.15 9.90 13.56
C PHE A 137 9.28 10.92 13.76
N GLY A 138 9.75 11.05 15.01
CA GLY A 138 10.78 12.01 15.39
C GLY A 138 12.16 11.76 14.77
N ASP A 139 12.36 10.62 14.12
CA ASP A 139 13.57 10.25 13.38
C ASP A 139 13.56 10.69 11.90
N GLY A 140 12.48 11.35 11.47
CA GLY A 140 12.31 11.81 10.09
C GLY A 140 11.68 10.77 9.16
N SER A 141 11.37 9.56 9.64
CA SER A 141 10.58 8.60 8.88
C SER A 141 9.10 9.04 8.83
N THR A 142 8.47 8.81 7.68
CA THR A 142 7.03 9.03 7.48
C THR A 142 6.42 7.69 7.13
N LEU A 143 5.42 7.27 7.89
CA LEU A 143 4.64 6.06 7.59
C LEU A 143 3.32 6.46 6.94
N ILE A 144 3.02 5.77 5.85
CA ILE A 144 1.73 5.82 5.17
C ILE A 144 0.99 4.56 5.62
N PRO A 145 -0.12 4.68 6.37
CA PRO A 145 -0.98 3.55 6.67
C PRO A 145 -1.33 2.80 5.39
N SER A 146 -1.32 1.47 5.47
CA SER A 146 -1.79 0.61 4.40
C SER A 146 -3.29 0.89 4.24
N ILE A 147 -3.61 1.76 3.28
CA ILE A 147 -4.91 1.79 2.65
C ILE A 147 -4.76 0.71 1.58
N THR A 148 -5.36 -0.46 1.80
CA THR A 148 -5.46 -1.61 0.88
C THR A 148 -6.91 -1.98 0.71
#